data_AF-A0A962BVH3-F1
#
_entry.id   AF-A0A962BVH3-F1
#
_cell.length_a   1.000
_cell.length_b   1.000
_cell.length_c   1.000
_cell.angle_alpha   90.00
_cell.angle_beta   90.00
_cell.angle_gamma   90.00
#
_symmetry.space_group_name_H-M   'P 1'
#
loop_
_entity.id
_entity.type
_entity.pdbx_description
1 polymer ?
#
loop_
_entity_poly.entity_id
_entity_poly.type
_entity_poly.pdbx_seq_one_letter_code
_entity_poly.pdbx_strand_id
1 'polypeptide(L)' 'EIRALFEFLRARIPQEDAVFSAHCHDDLGLAVANSLAAIEGGARQVECTING' A
#
# COMPACT_ATOMS: atom_id res chain seq x y z
N GLU A 1 -2.90 -9.38 5.27
CA GLU A 1 -3.13 -8.21 6.14
C GLU A 1 -3.18 -6.91 5.34
N ILE A 2 -2.08 -6.51 4.67
CA ILE A 2 -1.98 -5.21 3.97
C ILE A 2 -3.07 -4.97 2.92
N ARG A 3 -3.39 -5.96 2.09
CA ARG A 3 -4.50 -5.84 1.13
C ARG A 3 -5.82 -5.47 1.79
N ALA A 4 -6.20 -6.22 2.83
CA ALA A 4 -7.45 -6.00 3.56
C ALA A 4 -7.47 -4.63 4.25
N LEU A 5 -6.31 -4.15 4.73
CA LEU A 5 -6.17 -2.79 5.26
C LEU A 5 -6.49 -1.74 4.18
N PHE A 6 -5.90 -1.85 2.98
CA PHE A 6 -6.16 -0.89 1.90
C PHE A 6 -7.61 -0.96 1.39
N GLU A 7 -8.20 -2.16 1.30
CA GLU A 7 -9.63 -2.33 0.99
C GLU A 7 -10.51 -1.63 2.05
N PHE A 8 -10.19 -1.79 3.33
CA PHE A 8 -10.89 -1.13 4.43
C PHE A 8 -10.76 0.39 4.38
N LEU A 9 -9.54 0.92 4.20
CA LEU A 9 -9.29 2.37 4.12
C LEU A 9 -10.05 2.99 2.96
N ARG A 10 -9.99 2.37 1.77
CA ARG A 10 -10.75 2.83 0.59
C ARG A 10 -12.25 2.81 0.79
N ALA A 11 -12.78 1.83 1.51
CA ALA A 11 -14.21 1.75 1.79
C ALA A 11 -14.68 2.80 2.82
N ARG A 12 -13.79 3.34 3.64
CA ARG A 12 -14.14 4.20 4.80
C ARG A 12 -13.73 5.65 4.65
N ILE A 13 -12.72 5.94 3.83
CA ILE A 13 -12.16 7.28 3.69
C ILE A 13 -12.53 7.80 2.29
N PRO A 14 -13.35 8.87 2.19
CA PRO A 14 -13.62 9.53 0.92
C PRO A 14 -12.32 9.88 0.19
N GLN A 15 -12.25 9.49 -1.08
CA GLN A 15 -11.16 9.83 -1.97
C GLN A 15 -11.63 11.02 -2.80
N GLU A 16 -11.40 12.24 -2.32
CA GLU A 16 -11.58 13.44 -3.13
C GLU A 16 -10.47 13.44 -4.20
N ASP A 17 -9.44 14.27 -4.03
CA ASP A 17 -8.28 14.31 -4.92
C ASP A 17 -7.03 13.62 -4.33
N ALA A 18 -7.22 12.85 -3.26
CA ALA A 18 -6.13 12.15 -2.58
C ALA A 18 -5.77 10.82 -3.27
N VAL A 19 -4.47 10.53 -3.37
CA VAL A 19 -3.94 9.25 -3.83
C VAL A 19 -3.46 8.45 -2.63
N PHE A 20 -4.00 7.24 -2.45
CA PHE A 20 -3.41 6.31 -1.50
C PHE A 20 -2.07 5.77 -1.99
N SER A 21 -1.03 6.04 -1.20
CA SER A 21 0.35 5.58 -1.39
C SER A 21 0.67 4.48 -0.37
N ALA A 22 1.45 3.48 -0.78
CA ALA A 22 2.00 2.46 0.10
C ALA A 22 3.51 2.70 0.30
N HIS A 23 3.96 2.67 1.55
CA HIS A 23 5.36 2.78 1.93
C HIS A 23 5.65 1.64 2.91
N CYS A 24 6.31 0.57 2.44
CA CYS A 24 6.53 -0.64 3.23
C CYS A 24 8.02 -0.83 3.53
N HIS A 25 8.33 -1.17 4.78
CA HIS A 25 9.68 -1.53 5.23
C HIS A 25 9.89 -3.04 5.20
N ASP A 26 11.15 -3.48 5.26
CA ASP A 26 11.56 -4.85 4.98
C ASP A 26 12.06 -5.64 6.21
N ASP A 27 11.65 -5.24 7.42
CA ASP A 27 12.09 -5.85 8.68
C ASP A 27 11.88 -7.38 8.74
N LEU A 28 10.87 -7.88 8.02
CA LEU A 28 10.54 -9.29 7.92
C LEU A 28 10.78 -9.88 6.51
N GLY A 29 11.44 -9.15 5.61
CA GLY A 29 11.64 -9.59 4.21
C GLY A 29 10.36 -9.60 3.37
N LEU A 30 9.40 -8.73 3.70
CA LEU A 30 8.06 -8.69 3.10
C LEU A 30 7.71 -7.36 2.42
N ALA A 31 8.63 -6.40 2.31
CA ALA A 31 8.33 -5.06 1.79
C ALA A 31 7.70 -5.10 0.40
N VAL A 32 8.29 -5.88 -0.52
CA VAL A 32 7.77 -6.04 -1.89
C VAL A 32 6.38 -6.69 -1.89
N ALA A 33 6.20 -7.77 -1.12
CA ALA A 33 4.92 -8.47 -1.04
C ALA A 33 3.82 -7.57 -0.46
N ASN A 34 4.15 -6.79 0.57
CA ASN A 34 3.25 -5.82 1.20
C ASN A 34 2.88 -4.68 0.23
N SER A 35 3.84 -4.14 -0.50
CA SER A 35 3.59 -3.11 -1.52
C SER A 35 2.66 -3.62 -2.64
N LEU A 36 2.87 -4.86 -3.12
CA LEU A 36 1.98 -5.47 -4.11
C LEU A 36 0.58 -5.73 -3.54
N ALA A 37 0.48 -6.24 -2.31
CA ALA A 37 -0.80 -6.43 -1.63
C ALA A 37 -1.56 -5.10 -1.42
N ALA A 38 -0.85 -4.00 -1.16
CA ALA A 38 -1.45 -2.67 -1.07
C ALA A 38 -2.03 -2.23 -2.43
N ILE A 39 -1.31 -2.45 -3.53
CA ILE A 39 -1.81 -2.19 -4.89
C ILE A 39 -3.08 -3.01 -5.16
N GLU A 40 -3.09 -4.30 -4.82
CA GLU A 40 -4.30 -5.14 -4.94
C GLU A 40 -5.47 -4.60 -4.12
N GLY A 41 -5.19 -4.02 -2.94
CA GLY A 41 -6.19 -3.36 -2.10
C GLY A 41 -6.66 -2.00 -2.63
N GLY A 42 -5.98 -1.47 -3.66
CA GLY A 42 -6.34 -0.23 -4.36
C GLY A 42 -5.46 0.97 -4.05
N ALA A 43 -4.27 0.76 -3.45
CA ALA A 43 -3.21 1.77 -3.51
C ALA A 43 -2.89 2.08 -4.97
N ARG A 44 -2.58 3.34 -5.26
CA ARG A 44 -2.28 3.81 -6.62
C ARG A 44 -0.88 4.40 -6.76
N GLN A 45 -0.12 4.48 -5.67
CA GLN A 45 1.27 4.89 -5.63
C GLN A 45 2.04 3.96 -4.68
N VAL A 46 3.33 3.74 -4.98
CA VAL A 46 4.27 3.07 -4.08
C VAL A 46 5.45 3.99 -3.88
N GLU A 47 5.84 4.17 -2.63
CA GLU A 47 7.10 4.80 -2.23
C GLU A 47 8.11 3.70 -1.94
N CYS A 48 9.24 3.75 -2.63
CA CYS A 48 10.31 2.77 -2.53
C CYS A 48 11.66 3.41 -2.83
N THR A 49 12.72 2.63 -2.67
CA THR A 49 14.10 3.06 -2.91
C THR A 49 14.79 2.14 -3.91
N ILE A 50 15.80 2.68 -4.60
CA ILE A 50 16.61 1.88 -5.53
C ILE A 50 17.48 0.93 -4.70
N ASN A 51 17.41 -0.37 -5.02
CA ASN A 51 18.08 -1.49 -4.33
C ASN A 51 17.53 -1.84 -2.94
N GLY A 52 16.27 -1.53 -2.68
CA GLY A 52 15.58 -1.78 -1.42
C GLY A 52 14.95 -0.50 -0.96
#